data_AF-D7N6B3-F1
#
_entry.id   AF-D7N6B3-F1
#
_cell.length_a   1.000
_cell.length_b   1.000
_cell.length_c   1.000
_cell.angle_alpha   90.00
_cell.angle_beta   90.00
_cell.angle_gamma   90.00
#
_symmetry.space_group_name_H-M   'P 1'
#
loop_
_entity.id
_entity.type
_entity.pdbx_description
1 polymer ?
#
loop_
_entity_poly.entity_id
_entity_poly.type
_entity_poly.pdbx_seq_one_letter_code
_entity_poly.pdbx_strand_id
1 'polypeptide(L)' 'MENKKLDIIVKSCEDKKGTDIKVLDIKGLSSIADYFVIVSGNSSNQVNALADEIEDKMSEEGYELSNKSGKNSMRWIL' A
#
# COMPACT_ATOMS: atom_id res chain seq x y z
N MET A 1 -7.60 -14.72 -7.57
CA MET A 1 -6.23 -14.21 -7.60
C MET A 1 -5.59 -14.57 -6.27
N GLU A 2 -4.30 -14.95 -6.28
CA GLU A 2 -3.69 -15.82 -5.26
C GLU A 2 -3.38 -15.14 -3.91
N ASN A 3 -3.76 -13.86 -3.70
CA ASN A 3 -3.67 -13.20 -2.39
C ASN A 3 -4.65 -12.02 -2.27
N LYS A 4 -5.74 -12.22 -1.51
CA LYS A 4 -6.81 -11.22 -1.32
C LYS A 4 -6.29 -9.85 -0.84
N LYS A 5 -5.29 -9.82 0.05
CA LYS A 5 -4.70 -8.56 0.55
C LYS A 5 -4.01 -7.78 -0.56
N LEU A 6 -3.24 -8.49 -1.40
CA LEU A 6 -2.52 -7.88 -2.50
C LEU A 6 -3.49 -7.26 -3.52
N ASP A 7 -4.56 -7.98 -3.85
CA ASP A 7 -5.58 -7.50 -4.79
C ASP A 7 -6.24 -6.20 -4.30
N ILE A 8 -6.56 -6.13 -3.00
CA ILE A 8 -7.12 -4.91 -2.37
C ILE A 8 -6.13 -3.75 -2.49
N ILE A 9 -4.87 -3.95 -2.11
CA ILE A 9 -3.84 -2.90 -2.13
C ILE A 9 -3.63 -2.37 -3.55
N VAL A 10 -3.45 -3.25 -4.54
CA VAL A 10 -3.22 -2.85 -5.93
C VAL A 10 -4.44 -2.09 -6.47
N LYS A 11 -5.65 -2.58 -6.20
CA LYS A 11 -6.86 -1.89 -6.63
C LYS A 11 -7.02 -0.51 -5.98
N SER A 12 -6.77 -0.38 -4.68
CA SER A 12 -6.77 0.92 -3.99
C SER A 12 -5.77 1.90 -4.61
N CYS A 13 -4.58 1.42 -4.98
CA CYS A 13 -3.60 2.22 -5.70
C CYS A 13 -4.11 2.69 -7.06
N GLU A 14 -4.72 1.79 -7.85
CA GLU A 14 -5.30 2.10 -9.17
C GLU A 14 -6.46 3.10 -9.07
N ASP A 15 -7.37 2.89 -8.12
CA ASP A 15 -8.55 3.75 -7.89
C ASP A 15 -8.13 5.19 -7.52
N LYS A 16 -7.01 5.35 -6.81
CA LYS A 16 -6.39 6.66 -6.51
C LYS A 16 -5.43 7.18 -7.57
N LYS A 17 -5.38 6.53 -8.74
CA LYS A 17 -4.50 6.90 -9.86
C LYS A 17 -3.03 6.93 -9.46
N GLY A 18 -2.64 6.00 -8.59
CA GLY A 18 -1.25 5.74 -8.25
C GLY A 18 -0.46 5.36 -9.49
N THR A 19 0.81 5.76 -9.53
CA THR A 19 1.70 5.55 -10.67
C THR A 19 2.86 4.66 -10.27
N ASP A 20 3.47 4.00 -11.25
CA ASP A 20 4.60 3.09 -11.05
C ASP A 20 4.34 2.03 -9.95
N ILE A 21 3.15 1.42 -9.98
CA ILE A 21 2.79 0.36 -9.04
C ILE A 21 3.68 -0.86 -9.31
N LYS A 22 4.49 -1.25 -8.33
CA LYS A 22 5.35 -2.44 -8.37
C LYS A 22 4.99 -3.36 -7.24
N VAL A 23 4.79 -4.63 -7.57
CA VAL A 23 4.67 -5.71 -6.60
C VAL A 23 5.95 -6.53 -6.68
N LEU A 24 6.68 -6.58 -5.57
CA LEU A 24 7.88 -7.39 -5.43
C LEU A 24 7.52 -8.61 -4.59
N ASP A 25 7.69 -9.80 -5.16
CA ASP A 25 7.64 -11.04 -4.39
C ASP A 25 8.99 -11.21 -3.67
N ILE A 26 8.93 -11.18 -2.34
CA ILE A 26 10.08 -11.33 -1.45
C ILE A 26 9.93 -12.55 -0.54
N LYS A 27 8.97 -13.44 -0.86
CA LYS A 27 8.74 -14.67 -0.12
C LYS A 27 9.98 -15.55 -0.15
N GLY A 28 10.42 -15.97 1.03
CA GLY A 28 11.66 -16.76 1.19
C GLY A 28 12.95 -15.95 1.13
N LEU A 29 12.89 -14.65 0.77
CA LEU A 29 14.02 -13.71 0.92
C LEU A 29 13.93 -12.94 2.24
N SER A 30 12.71 -12.71 2.74
CA SER A 30 12.43 -12.04 4.00
C SER A 30 11.58 -12.91 4.91
N SER A 31 11.86 -12.87 6.21
CA SER A 31 11.01 -13.49 7.23
C SER A 31 9.89 -12.57 7.74
N ILE A 32 9.85 -11.31 7.27
CA ILE A 32 8.95 -10.27 7.77
C ILE A 32 7.68 -10.17 6.91
N ALA A 33 7.78 -10.34 5.60
CA ALA A 33 6.67 -10.21 4.67
C ALA A 33 6.88 -11.05 3.41
N ASP A 34 5.78 -11.42 2.76
CA ASP A 34 5.78 -12.15 1.48
C ASP A 34 5.90 -11.20 0.27
N TYR A 35 5.29 -10.02 0.35
CA TYR A 35 5.23 -9.06 -0.74
C TYR A 35 5.62 -7.66 -0.27
N PHE A 36 6.29 -6.90 -1.16
CA PHE A 36 6.54 -5.48 -0.99
C PHE A 36 5.91 -4.72 -2.14
N VAL A 37 4.98 -3.81 -1.83
CA VAL A 37 4.26 -3.02 -2.84
C VAL A 37 4.76 -1.58 -2.80
N ILE A 38 5.18 -1.06 -3.95
CA ILE A 38 5.66 0.32 -4.12
C ILE A 38 4.72 1.04 -5.06
N VAL A 39 4.32 2.26 -4.71
CA VAL A 39 3.47 3.13 -5.54
C VAL A 39 3.93 4.58 -5.40
N SER A 40 3.84 5.33 -6.48
CA SER A 40 4.17 6.75 -6.54
C SER A 40 2.91 7.62 -6.69
N GLY A 41 2.85 8.72 -5.94
CA GLY A 41 1.87 9.79 -6.12
C GLY A 41 2.55 11.06 -6.67
N ASN A 42 1.84 11.84 -7.48
CA ASN A 42 2.36 13.06 -8.12
C ASN A 42 2.38 14.30 -7.19
N SER A 43 1.84 14.17 -5.97
CA SER A 43 1.85 15.23 -4.95
C SER A 43 1.76 14.62 -3.56
N SER A 44 2.17 15.36 -2.53
CA SER A 44 2.02 14.95 -1.13
C SER A 44 0.58 14.62 -0.75
N ASN A 45 -0.39 15.37 -1.27
CA ASN A 45 -1.81 15.11 -1.04
C ASN A 45 -2.24 13.79 -1.66
N GLN A 46 -1.75 13.47 -2.87
CA GLN A 46 -2.04 12.18 -3.50
C GLN A 46 -1.37 11.03 -2.77
N VAL A 47 -0.11 11.20 -2.31
CA VAL A 47 0.59 10.21 -1.48
C VAL A 47 -0.19 9.90 -0.20
N ASN A 48 -0.70 10.95 0.48
CA ASN A 48 -1.53 10.74 1.66
C ASN A 48 -2.87 10.06 1.32
N ALA A 49 -3.54 10.47 0.23
CA ALA A 49 -4.79 9.85 -0.20
C ALA A 49 -4.64 8.37 -0.61
N LEU A 50 -3.50 7.99 -1.19
CA LEU A 50 -3.14 6.59 -1.46
C LEU A 50 -3.03 5.80 -0.17
N ALA A 51 -2.25 6.31 0.79
CA ALA A 51 -2.01 5.64 2.06
C ALA A 51 -3.28 5.51 2.93
N ASP A 52 -4.18 6.49 2.86
CA ASP A 52 -5.45 6.46 3.60
C ASP A 52 -6.45 5.51 2.92
N GLU A 53 -6.54 5.49 1.59
CA GLU A 53 -7.42 4.55 0.87
C GLU A 53 -7.03 3.09 1.10
N ILE A 54 -5.73 2.78 1.09
CA ILE A 54 -5.25 1.42 1.34
C ILE A 54 -5.61 1.00 2.77
N GLU A 55 -5.40 1.88 3.75
CA GLU A 55 -5.76 1.63 5.15
C GLU A 55 -7.26 1.40 5.32
N ASP A 56 -8.09 2.28 4.73
CA ASP A 56 -9.55 2.19 4.79
C ASP A 56 -10.04 0.88 4.17
N LYS A 57 -9.56 0.52 2.98
CA LYS A 57 -10.00 -0.72 2.28
C LYS A 57 -9.51 -1.99 2.95
N MET A 58 -8.33 -1.97 3.56
CA MET A 58 -7.86 -3.09 4.36
C MET A 58 -8.68 -3.24 5.65
N SER A 59 -9.04 -2.13 6.30
CA SER A 59 -9.87 -2.13 7.50
C SER A 59 -11.31 -2.59 7.22
N GLU A 60 -11.92 -2.18 6.10
CA GLU A 60 -13.25 -2.65 5.66
C GLU A 60 -13.31 -4.18 5.53
N GLU A 61 -12.19 -4.80 5.16
CA GLU A 61 -12.04 -6.25 5.00
C GLU A 61 -11.57 -6.96 6.28
N GLY A 62 -11.48 -6.23 7.40
CA GLY A 62 -11.14 -6.75 8.73
C GLY A 62 -9.64 -6.97 8.95
N TYR A 63 -8.77 -6.36 8.14
CA TYR A 63 -7.33 -6.41 8.36
C TYR A 63 -6.86 -5.23 9.20
N GLU A 64 -6.09 -5.52 10.25
CA GLU A 64 -5.48 -4.49 11.10
C GLU A 64 -4.14 -4.02 10.54
N LEU A 65 -3.92 -2.71 10.60
CA LEU A 65 -2.66 -2.08 10.25
C LEU A 65 -1.66 -2.30 11.39
N SER A 66 -0.52 -2.92 11.08
CA SER A 66 0.51 -3.18 12.10
C SER A 66 1.27 -1.92 12.52
N ASN A 67 1.61 -1.06 11.56
CA ASN A 67 2.30 0.20 11.81
C ASN A 67 2.09 1.16 10.62
N LYS A 68 2.20 2.47 10.88
CA LYS A 68 2.22 3.54 9.86
C LYS A 68 3.24 4.60 10.25
N SER A 69 4.13 4.91 9.32
CA SER A 69 5.26 5.80 9.53
C SER A 69 5.37 6.80 8.37
N GLY A 70 6.03 7.94 8.61
CA GLY A 70 6.31 8.94 7.57
C GLY A 70 5.13 9.84 7.14
N LYS A 71 3.91 9.59 7.64
CA LYS A 71 2.68 10.35 7.32
C LYS A 71 2.84 11.87 7.47
N ASN A 72 3.56 12.34 8.50
CA ASN A 72 3.79 13.77 8.73
C ASN A 72 4.56 14.47 7.60
N SER A 73 5.44 13.75 6.91
CA SER A 73 6.23 14.31 5.80
C SER A 73 5.49 14.25 4.46
N MET A 74 4.53 13.34 4.32
CA MET A 74 3.76 13.05 3.11
C MET A 74 4.62 12.81 1.85
N ARG A 75 5.92 12.54 2.01
CA ARG A 75 6.85 12.24 0.91
C ARG A 75 7.10 10.74 0.76
N TRP A 76 7.12 10.04 1.89
CA TRP A 76 7.25 8.59 1.97
C TRP A 76 6.41 8.10 3.15
N ILE A 77 5.49 7.18 2.87
CA ILE A 77 4.63 6.57 3.88
C ILE A 77 4.82 5.06 3.80
N LEU A 78 5.07 4.43 4.95
CA LEU A 78 5.20 2.99 5.11
C LEU A 78 4.30 2.54 6.25
#